data_AF-A0A8B8MRL3-F1
#
_entry.id   AF-A0A8B8MRL3-F1
#
_cell.length_a   1.000
_cell.length_b   1.000
_cell.length_c   1.000
_cell.angle_alpha   90.00
_cell.angle_beta   90.00
_cell.angle_gamma   90.00
#
_symmetry.space_group_name_H-M   'P 1'
#
loop_
_entity.id
_entity.type
_entity.pdbx_description
1 polymer ?
#
loop_
_entity_poly.entity_id
_entity_poly.type
_entity_poly.pdbx_seq_one_letter_code
_entity_poly.pdbx_strand_id
1 'polypeptide(L)'
;MGSATSSMAAKFAFFPPTPPSYSIYADASTGRLRMSDVSERDDVDVMKLRTKRGNEIVAMYVKNPSASMTLLYSHGNAADIGQMYHIFVELSLHLGINLLGYDYSGYGQSSGKPSEQDTYADIEAAYTCLQETYGVKEEDVILYGQSVGSGPTLELAIRLPCLRAVILHSPILSGLRVMYPVKRTFWFDIYKNIDKIPLVNCPVLVIHVSLYSAFNLFRYSYLLS
;
A
#
# COMPACT_ATOMS: atom_id res chain seq x y z
N MET A 1 27.70 -5.82 6.97
CA MET A 1 27.32 -5.56 8.38
C MET A 1 26.05 -4.69 8.45
N GLY A 2 24.91 -5.15 7.91
CA GLY A 2 23.74 -4.28 7.66
C GLY A 2 22.40 -4.74 8.26
N SER A 3 22.35 -5.78 9.11
CA SER A 3 21.08 -6.36 9.57
C SER A 3 20.61 -5.91 10.96
N ALA A 4 21.50 -5.37 11.80
CA ALA A 4 21.16 -5.11 13.21
C ALA A 4 20.48 -3.74 13.43
N THR A 5 20.93 -2.68 12.76
CA THR A 5 20.44 -1.30 12.98
C THR A 5 19.10 -1.02 12.30
N SER A 6 18.81 -1.65 11.15
CA SER A 6 17.51 -1.55 10.48
C SER A 6 16.37 -2.17 11.31
N SER A 7 16.67 -3.21 12.11
CA SER A 7 15.66 -3.92 12.91
C SER A 7 15.04 -3.03 14.01
N MET A 8 15.83 -2.10 14.56
CA MET A 8 15.36 -1.24 15.65
C MET A 8 14.52 -0.07 15.10
N ALA A 9 14.93 0.52 13.97
CA ALA A 9 14.14 1.52 13.26
C ALA A 9 12.80 0.96 12.76
N ALA A 10 12.78 -0.29 12.26
CA ALA A 10 11.54 -0.97 11.87
C ALA A 10 10.55 -1.10 13.06
N LYS A 11 11.03 -1.47 14.26
CA LYS A 11 10.17 -1.57 15.46
C LYS A 11 9.46 -0.26 15.84
N PHE A 12 10.03 0.89 15.50
CA PHE A 12 9.40 2.20 15.76
C PHE A 12 8.61 2.73 14.56
N ALA A 13 8.72 2.10 13.39
CA ALA A 13 8.07 2.55 12.16
C ALA A 13 6.76 1.82 11.89
N PHE A 14 6.52 0.65 12.48
CA PHE A 14 5.34 -0.17 12.21
C PHE A 14 4.56 -0.46 13.49
N PHE A 15 3.27 -0.10 13.48
CA PHE A 15 2.36 -0.28 14.60
C PHE A 15 1.12 -1.05 14.13
N PRO A 16 1.22 -2.34 13.78
CA PRO A 16 0.05 -3.11 13.36
C PRO A 16 -1.03 -3.13 14.46
N PRO A 17 -2.33 -3.05 14.10
CA PRO A 17 -3.41 -3.20 15.07
C PRO A 17 -3.27 -4.49 15.89
N THR A 18 -3.42 -4.37 17.21
CA THR A 18 -3.37 -5.51 18.14
C THR A 18 -4.52 -5.40 19.13
N PRO A 19 -5.53 -6.30 19.08
CA PRO A 19 -5.69 -7.38 18.09
C PRO A 19 -5.96 -6.85 16.67
N PRO A 20 -5.77 -7.68 15.62
CA PRO A 20 -6.27 -7.40 14.27
C PRO A 20 -7.75 -7.02 14.27
N SER A 21 -8.17 -6.12 13.38
CA SER A 21 -9.58 -5.70 13.29
C SER A 21 -10.51 -6.75 12.68
N TYR A 22 -9.94 -7.77 12.03
CA TYR A 22 -10.65 -8.81 11.34
C TYR A 22 -9.96 -10.17 11.50
N SER A 23 -10.71 -11.24 11.21
CA SER A 23 -10.23 -12.61 11.06
C SER A 23 -10.59 -13.15 9.67
N ILE A 24 -9.94 -14.25 9.25
CA ILE A 24 -10.24 -14.92 7.97
C ILE A 24 -10.82 -16.29 8.25
N TYR A 25 -11.88 -16.62 7.54
CA TYR A 25 -12.46 -17.96 7.50
C TYR A 25 -12.76 -18.39 6.07
N ALA A 26 -12.83 -19.69 5.84
CA ALA A 26 -13.34 -20.23 4.59
C ALA A 26 -14.85 -20.35 4.69
N ASP A 27 -15.57 -19.77 3.73
CA ASP A 27 -17.00 -19.94 3.61
C ASP A 27 -17.33 -21.42 3.34
N ALA A 28 -18.25 -21.99 4.12
CA ALA A 28 -18.54 -23.42 4.09
C ALA A 28 -19.19 -23.87 2.77
N SER A 29 -19.86 -22.95 2.06
CA SER A 29 -20.59 -23.27 0.83
C SER A 29 -19.74 -23.14 -0.42
N THR A 30 -18.88 -22.14 -0.48
CA THR A 30 -18.07 -21.79 -1.66
C THR A 30 -16.60 -22.16 -1.51
N GLY A 31 -16.12 -22.41 -0.29
CA GLY A 31 -14.70 -22.60 0.03
C GLY A 31 -13.85 -21.33 -0.13
N ARG A 32 -14.45 -20.19 -0.51
CA ARG A 32 -13.74 -18.91 -0.67
C ARG A 32 -13.39 -18.33 0.69
N LEU A 33 -12.24 -17.68 0.79
CA LEU A 33 -11.90 -16.94 1.99
C LEU A 33 -12.80 -15.71 2.13
N ARG A 34 -13.21 -15.42 3.36
CA ARG A 34 -14.00 -14.26 3.77
C ARG A 34 -13.37 -13.60 4.99
N MET A 35 -13.72 -12.33 5.21
CA MET A 35 -13.27 -11.54 6.36
C MET A 35 -14.42 -11.42 7.37
N SER A 36 -14.11 -11.56 8.66
CA SER A 36 -15.07 -11.27 9.73
C SER A 36 -15.26 -9.76 9.91
N ASP A 37 -16.32 -9.38 10.62
CA ASP A 37 -16.55 -8.00 11.11
C ASP A 37 -16.66 -6.95 9.99
N VAL A 38 -16.90 -7.40 8.75
CA VAL A 38 -17.19 -6.58 7.58
C VAL A 38 -18.46 -7.06 6.89
N SER A 39 -19.12 -6.20 6.11
CA SER A 39 -20.29 -6.60 5.33
C SER A 39 -19.86 -7.51 4.18
N GLU A 40 -20.34 -8.75 4.17
CA GLU A 40 -20.03 -9.69 3.08
C GLU A 40 -20.57 -9.17 1.74
N ARG A 41 -19.75 -9.32 0.70
CA ARG A 41 -20.12 -8.98 -0.67
C ARG A 41 -19.52 -9.97 -1.67
N ASP A 42 -20.24 -10.22 -2.75
CA ASP A 42 -19.82 -11.16 -3.79
C ASP A 42 -18.79 -10.55 -4.76
N ASP A 43 -18.77 -9.22 -4.86
CA ASP A 43 -17.81 -8.43 -5.63
C ASP A 43 -16.48 -8.23 -4.91
N VAL A 44 -16.29 -8.84 -3.73
CA VAL A 44 -15.03 -8.79 -2.98
C VAL A 44 -14.43 -10.19 -2.87
N ASP A 45 -13.23 -10.34 -3.45
CA ASP A 45 -12.37 -11.49 -3.23
C ASP A 45 -11.45 -11.25 -2.03
N VAL A 46 -11.25 -12.25 -1.19
CA VAL A 46 -10.23 -12.26 -0.14
C VAL A 46 -9.27 -13.41 -0.43
N MET A 47 -7.98 -13.16 -0.31
CA MET A 47 -6.95 -14.12 -0.67
C MET A 47 -5.71 -14.02 0.22
N LYS A 48 -4.93 -15.10 0.20
CA LYS A 48 -3.61 -15.17 0.82
C LYS A 48 -2.55 -15.21 -0.26
N LEU A 49 -1.57 -14.31 -0.19
CA LEU A 49 -0.51 -14.17 -1.17
C LEU A 49 0.83 -14.56 -0.55
N ARG A 50 1.59 -15.40 -1.26
CA ARG A 50 2.94 -15.80 -0.84
C ARG A 50 3.94 -14.75 -1.33
N THR A 51 4.72 -14.21 -0.42
CA THR A 51 5.76 -13.21 -0.74
C THR A 51 7.09 -13.89 -1.07
N LYS A 52 7.95 -13.21 -1.83
CA LYS A 52 9.31 -13.68 -2.15
C LYS A 52 10.20 -13.86 -0.91
N ARG A 53 9.83 -13.24 0.21
CA ARG A 53 10.54 -13.34 1.49
C ARG A 53 9.98 -14.43 2.42
N GLY A 54 9.02 -15.22 1.94
CA GLY A 54 8.51 -16.40 2.64
C GLY A 54 7.36 -16.12 3.62
N ASN A 55 6.89 -14.89 3.69
CA ASN A 55 5.68 -14.54 4.43
C ASN A 55 4.43 -14.83 3.58
N GLU A 56 3.32 -15.07 4.25
CA GLU A 56 1.97 -15.07 3.67
C GLU A 56 1.23 -13.83 4.15
N ILE A 57 0.80 -12.99 3.20
CA ILE A 57 0.03 -11.77 3.45
C ILE A 57 -1.41 -11.94 3.00
N VAL A 58 -2.31 -11.14 3.55
CA VAL A 58 -3.71 -11.11 3.18
C VAL A 58 -3.96 -9.96 2.22
N ALA A 59 -4.73 -10.22 1.18
CA ALA A 59 -5.23 -9.19 0.27
C ALA A 59 -6.74 -9.32 0.07
N MET A 60 -7.36 -8.20 -0.29
CA MET A 60 -8.72 -8.15 -0.80
C MET A 60 -8.76 -7.43 -2.14
N TYR A 61 -9.60 -7.92 -3.04
CA TYR A 61 -9.84 -7.33 -4.35
C TYR A 61 -11.32 -6.98 -4.50
N VAL A 62 -11.62 -5.70 -4.66
CA VAL A 62 -12.96 -5.19 -4.95
C VAL A 62 -13.11 -5.08 -6.46
N LYS A 63 -14.03 -5.86 -7.02
CA LYS A 63 -14.32 -5.92 -8.45
C LYS A 63 -15.41 -4.93 -8.82
N ASN A 64 -15.11 -4.08 -9.79
CA ASN A 64 -16.10 -3.24 -10.46
C ASN A 64 -16.21 -3.68 -11.94
N PRO A 65 -17.34 -4.25 -12.38
CA PRO A 65 -17.49 -4.76 -13.75
C PRO A 65 -17.31 -3.73 -14.86
N SER A 66 -17.48 -2.45 -14.55
CA SER A 66 -17.34 -1.34 -15.50
C SER A 66 -15.94 -0.72 -15.50
N ALA A 67 -15.04 -1.18 -14.62
CA ALA A 67 -13.73 -0.59 -14.46
C ALA A 67 -12.77 -0.96 -15.61
N SER A 68 -12.07 0.07 -16.10
CA SER A 68 -10.94 -0.05 -17.01
C SER A 68 -9.58 0.12 -16.32
N MET A 69 -9.58 0.49 -15.04
CA MET A 69 -8.38 0.73 -14.25
C MET A 69 -8.48 0.02 -12.90
N THR A 70 -7.31 -0.28 -12.33
CA THR A 70 -7.18 -0.96 -11.04
C THR A 70 -6.27 -0.16 -10.13
N LEU A 71 -6.75 0.13 -8.91
CA LEU A 71 -5.98 0.78 -7.86
C LEU A 71 -5.30 -0.27 -6.98
N LEU A 72 -3.97 -0.21 -6.86
CA LEU A 72 -3.22 -0.98 -5.86
C LEU A 72 -2.93 -0.09 -4.64
N TYR A 73 -3.56 -0.40 -3.50
CA TYR A 73 -3.56 0.46 -2.32
C TYR A 73 -2.62 -0.06 -1.22
N SER A 74 -1.58 0.70 -0.93
CA SER A 74 -0.69 0.54 0.22
C SER A 74 -1.17 1.42 1.38
N HIS A 75 -1.73 0.79 2.42
CA HIS A 75 -2.38 1.49 3.52
C HIS A 75 -1.44 2.22 4.48
N GLY A 76 -2.02 3.09 5.32
CA GLY A 76 -1.28 3.82 6.35
C GLY A 76 -0.78 2.91 7.46
N ASN A 77 0.09 3.45 8.31
CA ASN A 77 0.49 2.79 9.54
C ASN A 77 -0.72 2.68 10.48
N ALA A 78 -0.67 1.76 11.45
CA ALA A 78 -1.75 1.56 12.43
C ALA A 78 -3.14 1.33 11.82
N ALA A 79 -3.17 0.81 10.60
CA ALA A 79 -4.36 0.33 9.92
C ALA A 79 -4.14 -1.12 9.46
N ASP A 80 -5.21 -1.87 9.27
CA ASP A 80 -5.23 -3.13 8.52
C ASP A 80 -6.36 -3.12 7.49
N ILE A 81 -6.38 -4.08 6.55
CA ILE A 81 -7.39 -4.09 5.48
C ILE A 81 -8.83 -4.27 5.99
N GLY A 82 -9.04 -4.82 7.19
CA GLY A 82 -10.37 -4.89 7.80
C GLY A 82 -10.91 -3.50 8.11
N GLN A 83 -10.08 -2.63 8.69
CA GLN A 83 -10.45 -1.23 8.94
C GLN A 83 -10.61 -0.43 7.63
N MET A 84 -9.86 -0.80 6.60
CA MET A 84 -9.92 -0.15 5.29
C MET A 84 -11.06 -0.66 4.39
N TYR A 85 -11.71 -1.78 4.75
CA TYR A 85 -12.68 -2.48 3.91
C TYR A 85 -13.76 -1.56 3.33
N HIS A 86 -14.44 -0.80 4.20
CA HIS A 86 -15.51 0.11 3.77
C HIS A 86 -14.98 1.20 2.85
N ILE A 87 -13.81 1.76 3.15
CA ILE A 87 -13.18 2.80 2.31
C ILE A 87 -12.84 2.24 0.93
N PHE A 88 -12.35 1.01 0.85
CA PHE A 88 -12.02 0.36 -0.42
C PHE A 88 -13.25 0.10 -1.29
N VAL A 89 -14.33 -0.39 -0.69
CA VAL A 89 -15.61 -0.58 -1.40
C VAL A 89 -16.14 0.75 -1.92
N GLU A 90 -16.22 1.77 -1.06
CA GLU A 90 -16.71 3.09 -1.47
C GLU A 90 -15.83 3.75 -2.54
N LEU A 91 -14.50 3.66 -2.43
CA LEU A 91 -13.58 4.17 -3.46
C LEU A 91 -13.79 3.46 -4.80
N SER A 92 -13.91 2.12 -4.79
CA SER A 92 -14.16 1.34 -6.00
C SER A 92 -15.48 1.74 -6.68
N LEU A 93 -16.54 1.91 -5.89
CA LEU A 93 -17.87 2.29 -6.37
C LEU A 93 -17.89 3.72 -6.92
N HIS A 94 -17.39 4.69 -6.15
CA HIS A 94 -17.46 6.11 -6.53
C HIS A 94 -16.53 6.49 -7.68
N LEU A 95 -15.38 5.83 -7.80
CA LEU A 95 -14.42 6.11 -8.86
C LEU A 95 -14.60 5.21 -10.09
N GLY A 96 -15.42 4.16 -10.01
CA GLY A 96 -15.62 3.24 -11.12
C GLY A 96 -14.37 2.42 -11.43
N ILE A 97 -13.61 2.01 -10.41
CA ILE A 97 -12.33 1.30 -10.56
C ILE A 97 -12.33 -0.04 -9.81
N ASN A 98 -11.51 -0.98 -10.27
CA ASN A 98 -11.15 -2.12 -9.43
C ASN A 98 -10.17 -1.66 -8.35
N LEU A 99 -10.12 -2.35 -7.21
CA LEU A 99 -9.20 -1.99 -6.13
C LEU A 99 -8.64 -3.25 -5.47
N LEU A 100 -7.31 -3.35 -5.39
CA LEU A 100 -6.62 -4.33 -4.56
C LEU A 100 -5.97 -3.63 -3.36
N GLY A 101 -6.38 -4.04 -2.17
CA GLY A 101 -5.75 -3.66 -0.91
C GLY A 101 -5.10 -4.88 -0.28
N TYR A 102 -3.99 -4.70 0.43
CA TYR A 102 -3.26 -5.79 1.06
C TYR A 102 -2.68 -5.35 2.40
N ASP A 103 -2.57 -6.28 3.33
CA ASP A 103 -1.84 -6.07 4.57
C ASP A 103 -0.35 -6.31 4.37
N TYR A 104 0.46 -5.58 5.13
CA TYR A 104 1.90 -5.85 5.23
C TYR A 104 2.17 -7.14 6.02
N SER A 105 3.34 -7.73 5.82
CA SER A 105 3.87 -8.80 6.67
C SER A 105 3.78 -8.39 8.15
N GLY A 106 3.13 -9.20 8.98
CA GLY A 106 2.88 -8.94 10.39
C GLY A 106 1.74 -7.96 10.71
N TYR A 107 0.93 -7.55 9.72
CA TYR A 107 -0.31 -6.79 9.91
C TYR A 107 -1.54 -7.69 9.74
N GLY A 108 -2.64 -7.34 10.42
CA GLY A 108 -3.90 -8.07 10.34
C GLY A 108 -3.73 -9.57 10.56
N GLN A 109 -4.19 -10.39 9.61
CA GLN A 109 -4.03 -11.85 9.63
C GLN A 109 -2.81 -12.33 8.82
N SER A 110 -1.91 -11.41 8.45
CA SER A 110 -0.67 -11.72 7.74
C SER A 110 0.41 -12.22 8.69
N SER A 111 1.19 -13.18 8.21
CA SER A 111 2.31 -13.78 8.95
C SER A 111 3.58 -12.92 8.90
N GLY A 112 4.59 -13.31 9.68
CA GLY A 112 5.91 -12.65 9.68
C GLY A 112 5.98 -11.44 10.60
N LYS A 113 6.89 -10.52 10.30
CA LYS A 113 7.09 -9.25 11.02
C LYS A 113 7.31 -8.13 10.00
N PRO A 114 6.86 -6.91 10.28
CA PRO A 114 7.03 -5.83 9.34
C PRO A 114 8.46 -5.33 9.31
N SER A 115 8.99 -5.17 8.10
CA SER A 115 10.24 -4.48 7.81
C SER A 115 10.12 -3.78 6.46
N GLU A 116 10.97 -2.80 6.18
CA GLU A 116 11.00 -2.11 4.89
C GLU A 116 11.10 -3.12 3.73
N GLN A 117 12.02 -4.07 3.81
CA GLN A 117 12.24 -5.08 2.77
C GLN A 117 11.07 -6.06 2.64
N ASP A 118 10.39 -6.36 3.74
CA ASP A 118 9.17 -7.18 3.71
C ASP A 118 8.04 -6.42 3.02
N THR A 119 7.81 -5.13 3.33
CA THR A 119 6.77 -4.35 2.64
C THR A 119 6.98 -4.22 1.12
N TYR A 120 8.23 -4.20 0.68
CA TYR A 120 8.57 -4.23 -0.75
C TYR A 120 8.24 -5.57 -1.40
N ALA A 121 8.47 -6.68 -0.70
CA ALA A 121 8.08 -8.01 -1.18
C ALA A 121 6.56 -8.22 -1.11
N ASP A 122 5.88 -7.56 -0.16
CA ASP A 122 4.43 -7.62 0.01
C ASP A 122 3.71 -6.94 -1.17
N ILE A 123 4.09 -5.70 -1.51
CA ILE A 123 3.49 -4.99 -2.65
C ILE A 123 3.80 -5.69 -3.98
N GLU A 124 4.97 -6.30 -4.11
CA GLU A 124 5.34 -7.06 -5.28
C GLU A 124 4.44 -8.29 -5.44
N ALA A 125 4.16 -9.03 -4.35
CA ALA A 125 3.22 -10.15 -4.38
C ALA A 125 1.79 -9.70 -4.75
N ALA A 126 1.35 -8.56 -4.21
CA ALA A 126 0.06 -7.96 -4.54
C ALA A 126 -0.03 -7.55 -6.02
N TYR A 127 1.02 -6.95 -6.57
CA TYR A 127 1.10 -6.59 -7.99
C TYR A 127 1.14 -7.83 -8.90
N THR A 128 1.93 -8.85 -8.55
CA THR A 128 1.94 -10.12 -9.29
C THR A 128 0.56 -10.77 -9.29
N CYS A 129 -0.19 -10.71 -8.19
CA CYS A 129 -1.58 -11.18 -8.15
C CYS A 129 -2.48 -10.43 -9.16
N LEU A 130 -2.38 -9.11 -9.25
CA LEU A 130 -3.12 -8.33 -10.26
C LEU A 130 -2.83 -8.81 -11.68
N GLN A 131 -1.57 -9.09 -12.00
CA GLN A 131 -1.18 -9.54 -13.34
C GLN A 131 -1.62 -10.99 -13.60
N GLU A 132 -1.28 -11.91 -12.71
CA GLU A 132 -1.43 -13.35 -12.95
C GLU A 132 -2.86 -13.85 -12.71
N THR A 133 -3.55 -13.31 -11.70
CA THR A 133 -4.90 -13.75 -11.32
C THR A 133 -5.98 -12.93 -12.02
N TYR A 134 -5.78 -11.61 -12.11
CA TYR A 134 -6.79 -10.69 -12.63
C TYR A 134 -6.50 -10.20 -14.06
N GLY A 135 -5.35 -10.56 -14.65
CA GLY A 135 -5.00 -10.19 -16.02
C GLY A 135 -4.83 -8.68 -16.22
N VAL A 136 -4.57 -7.93 -15.14
CA VAL A 136 -4.44 -6.46 -15.20
C VAL A 136 -3.11 -6.11 -15.85
N LYS A 137 -3.17 -5.25 -16.87
CA LYS A 137 -1.97 -4.73 -17.54
C LYS A 137 -1.38 -3.59 -16.73
N GLU A 138 -0.06 -3.41 -16.85
CA GLU A 138 0.67 -2.38 -16.13
C GLU A 138 0.14 -0.96 -16.42
N GLU A 139 -0.23 -0.69 -17.68
CA GLU A 139 -0.81 0.60 -18.12
C GLU A 139 -2.22 0.90 -17.57
N ASP A 140 -2.85 -0.08 -16.92
CA ASP A 140 -4.15 0.05 -16.27
C ASP A 140 -4.04 0.12 -14.73
N VAL A 141 -2.83 0.00 -14.17
CA VAL A 141 -2.58 0.05 -12.74
C VAL A 141 -2.25 1.47 -12.27
N ILE A 142 -2.97 1.92 -11.24
CA ILE A 142 -2.65 3.11 -10.47
C ILE A 142 -2.15 2.66 -9.10
N LEU A 143 -0.98 3.11 -8.68
CA LEU A 143 -0.49 2.85 -7.32
C LEU A 143 -0.96 3.95 -6.37
N TYR A 144 -1.43 3.57 -5.19
CA TYR A 144 -1.82 4.50 -4.13
C TYR A 144 -1.06 4.19 -2.84
N GLY A 145 -0.35 5.18 -2.30
CA GLY A 145 0.38 5.03 -1.03
C GLY A 145 -0.03 6.07 -0.01
N GLN A 146 -0.54 5.63 1.14
CA GLN A 146 -0.90 6.52 2.26
C GLN A 146 0.18 6.52 3.34
N SER A 147 0.71 7.69 3.71
CA SER A 147 1.68 7.82 4.81
C SER A 147 2.85 6.84 4.67
N VAL A 148 3.03 5.88 5.59
CA VAL A 148 4.07 4.83 5.49
C VAL A 148 3.96 4.01 4.20
N GLY A 149 2.74 3.80 3.68
CA GLY A 149 2.49 3.07 2.44
C GLY A 149 3.11 3.71 1.20
N SER A 150 3.45 5.00 1.25
CA SER A 150 4.23 5.65 0.18
C SER A 150 5.59 5.00 -0.08
N GLY A 151 6.18 4.37 0.94
CA GLY A 151 7.45 3.63 0.85
C GLY A 151 7.42 2.48 -0.17
N PRO A 152 6.61 1.43 0.06
CA PRO A 152 6.46 0.35 -0.91
C PRO A 152 5.86 0.80 -2.23
N THR A 153 4.92 1.75 -2.24
CA THR A 153 4.37 2.33 -3.48
C THR A 153 5.46 2.90 -4.39
N LEU A 154 6.35 3.75 -3.86
CA LEU A 154 7.43 4.32 -4.66
C LEU A 154 8.50 3.29 -5.03
N GLU A 155 8.75 2.30 -4.17
CA GLU A 155 9.68 1.20 -4.52
C GLU A 155 9.20 0.41 -5.73
N LEU A 156 7.89 0.11 -5.81
CA LEU A 156 7.33 -0.57 -6.95
C LEU A 156 7.31 0.35 -8.18
N ALA A 157 6.88 1.60 -8.02
CA ALA A 157 6.74 2.57 -9.12
C ALA A 157 8.04 2.77 -9.93
N ILE A 158 9.20 2.81 -9.28
CA ILE A 158 10.49 3.00 -9.97
C ILE A 158 10.92 1.79 -10.83
N ARG A 159 10.22 0.65 -10.70
CA ARG A 159 10.50 -0.60 -11.44
C ARG A 159 9.48 -0.85 -12.56
N LEU A 160 8.41 -0.07 -12.64
CA LEU A 160 7.30 -0.24 -13.59
C LEU A 160 7.33 0.89 -14.65
N PRO A 161 7.84 0.63 -15.87
CA PRO A 161 8.02 1.67 -16.89
C PRO A 161 6.72 2.19 -17.54
N CYS A 162 5.64 1.40 -17.50
CA CYS A 162 4.38 1.66 -18.20
C CYS A 162 3.22 1.98 -17.25
N LEU A 163 3.49 2.19 -15.95
CA LEU A 163 2.47 2.44 -14.94
C LEU A 163 1.58 3.63 -15.28
N ARG A 164 0.25 3.52 -15.07
CA ARG A 164 -0.69 4.62 -15.39
C ARG A 164 -0.38 5.89 -14.61
N ALA A 165 -0.25 5.77 -13.30
CA ALA A 165 -0.04 6.88 -12.38
C ALA A 165 0.34 6.40 -10.97
N VAL A 166 0.87 7.33 -10.16
CA VAL A 166 1.06 7.17 -8.72
C VAL A 166 0.29 8.25 -7.97
N ILE A 167 -0.43 7.86 -6.92
CA ILE A 167 -1.08 8.76 -5.97
C ILE A 167 -0.41 8.59 -4.61
N LEU A 168 0.11 9.68 -4.06
CA LEU A 168 0.74 9.73 -2.75
C LEU A 168 -0.10 10.57 -1.80
N HIS A 169 -0.68 9.96 -0.78
CA HIS A 169 -1.50 10.63 0.21
C HIS A 169 -0.74 10.80 1.53
N SER A 170 -0.43 12.04 1.86
CA SER A 170 0.37 12.46 3.01
C SER A 170 1.67 11.63 3.10
N PRO A 171 2.47 11.54 2.01
CA PRO A 171 3.63 10.67 1.97
C PRO A 171 4.70 11.09 2.96
N ILE A 172 5.51 10.13 3.38
CA ILE A 172 6.71 10.38 4.18
C ILE A 172 7.89 10.68 3.25
N LEU A 173 8.76 11.63 3.63
CA LEU A 173 10.01 11.87 2.91
C LEU A 173 11.03 10.75 3.17
N SER A 174 11.10 10.32 4.44
CA SER A 174 11.81 9.13 4.91
C SER A 174 11.43 8.83 6.36
N GLY A 175 11.73 7.61 6.85
CA GLY A 175 11.38 7.18 8.20
C GLY A 175 11.98 8.09 9.29
N LEU A 176 13.25 8.47 9.17
CA LEU A 176 13.88 9.39 10.12
C LEU A 176 13.25 10.78 10.11
N ARG A 177 12.84 11.28 8.94
CA ARG A 177 12.21 12.61 8.80
C ARG A 177 10.81 12.68 9.40
N VAL A 178 10.17 11.54 9.63
CA VAL A 178 8.91 11.47 10.40
C VAL A 178 9.19 11.67 11.88
N MET A 179 10.25 11.05 12.41
CA MET A 179 10.56 11.08 13.84
C MET A 179 11.34 12.33 14.28
N TYR A 180 12.19 12.85 13.40
CA TYR A 180 13.12 13.94 13.72
C TYR A 180 13.21 14.95 12.57
N PRO A 181 13.40 16.26 12.86
CA PRO A 181 13.54 17.30 11.84
C PRO A 181 14.94 17.29 11.19
N VAL A 182 15.32 16.16 10.57
CA VAL A 182 16.61 15.98 9.91
C VAL A 182 16.54 16.42 8.45
N LYS A 183 17.55 17.20 8.01
CA LYS A 183 17.63 17.67 6.62
C LYS A 183 18.37 16.69 5.70
N ARG A 184 19.26 15.85 6.25
CA ARG A 184 20.11 14.91 5.50
C ARG A 184 19.47 13.52 5.45
N THR A 185 19.67 12.81 4.33
CA THR A 185 19.34 11.40 4.21
C THR A 185 20.53 10.55 4.70
N PHE A 186 20.28 9.57 5.55
CA PHE A 186 21.31 8.68 6.09
C PHE A 186 21.20 7.27 5.51
N TRP A 187 22.30 6.52 5.49
CA TRP A 187 22.35 5.18 4.90
C TRP A 187 21.44 4.16 5.62
N PHE A 188 21.16 4.38 6.92
CA PHE A 188 20.29 3.55 7.75
C PHE A 188 18.84 4.05 7.80
N ASP A 189 18.51 5.11 7.05
CA ASP A 189 17.14 5.59 6.92
C ASP A 189 16.32 4.63 6.06
N ILE A 190 15.05 4.46 6.43
CA ILE A 190 14.09 3.61 5.71
C ILE A 190 13.18 4.47 4.85
N TYR A 191 12.63 3.90 3.78
CA TYR A 191 11.69 4.57 2.89
C TYR A 191 12.19 5.92 2.41
N LYS A 192 13.42 5.96 1.87
CA LYS A 192 14.07 7.16 1.33
C LYS A 192 13.36 7.68 0.07
N ASN A 193 12.09 8.03 0.20
CA ASN A 193 11.16 8.41 -0.86
C ASN A 193 11.61 9.68 -1.56
N ILE A 194 12.28 10.58 -0.83
CA ILE A 194 12.93 11.76 -1.42
C ILE A 194 13.94 11.40 -2.52
N ASP A 195 14.62 10.25 -2.39
CA ASP A 195 15.58 9.78 -3.38
C ASP A 195 14.91 8.94 -4.49
N LYS A 196 13.74 8.35 -4.23
CA LYS A 196 13.01 7.50 -5.17
C LYS A 196 12.09 8.25 -6.11
N ILE A 197 11.41 9.28 -5.62
CA ILE A 197 10.39 9.99 -6.39
C ILE A 197 10.91 10.60 -7.72
N PRO A 198 12.18 11.06 -7.84
CA PRO A 198 12.69 11.53 -9.13
C PRO A 198 12.89 10.42 -10.17
N LEU A 199 12.83 9.14 -9.77
CA LEU A 199 13.02 7.98 -10.65
C LEU A 199 11.68 7.44 -11.20
N VAL A 200 10.54 8.00 -10.77
CA VAL A 200 9.21 7.58 -11.22
C VAL A 200 8.92 8.18 -12.60
N ASN A 201 8.60 7.32 -13.58
CA ASN A 201 8.44 7.71 -14.98
C ASN A 201 6.97 7.91 -15.44
N CYS A 202 6.04 8.02 -14.49
CA CYS A 202 4.61 8.23 -14.77
C CYS A 202 4.07 9.45 -14.01
N PRO A 203 2.86 9.95 -14.34
CA PRO A 203 2.24 11.05 -13.62
C PRO A 203 2.09 10.75 -12.12
N VAL A 204 2.48 11.72 -11.28
CA VAL A 204 2.39 11.61 -9.81
C VAL A 204 1.47 12.69 -9.24
N LEU A 205 0.46 12.28 -8.49
CA LEU A 205 -0.37 13.17 -7.68
C LEU A 205 0.06 13.09 -6.21
N VAL A 206 0.38 14.24 -5.60
CA VAL A 206 0.67 14.32 -4.16
C VAL A 206 -0.45 15.07 -3.45
N ILE A 207 -1.09 14.40 -2.48
CA ILE A 207 -2.11 14.97 -1.59
C ILE A 207 -1.46 15.21 -0.23
N HIS A 208 -1.54 16.43 0.29
CA HIS A 208 -0.97 16.76 1.61
C HIS A 208 -1.92 17.69 2.37
N VAL A 209 -2.06 17.45 3.68
CA VAL A 209 -2.87 18.29 4.57
C VAL A 209 -1.94 19.15 5.42
N SER A 210 -2.03 20.47 5.26
CA SER A 210 -1.38 21.45 6.13
C SER A 210 -2.29 21.75 7.32
N LEU A 211 -1.94 21.28 8.52
CA LEU A 211 -2.55 21.75 9.77
C LEU A 211 -1.82 23.00 10.26
N TYR A 212 -1.97 24.14 9.58
CA TYR A 212 -1.95 25.49 10.15
C TYR A 212 -2.47 26.49 9.09
N SER A 213 -3.50 27.24 9.47
CA SER A 213 -4.08 28.36 8.75
C SER A 213 -3.02 29.39 8.32
N ALA A 214 -3.13 29.85 7.07
CA ALA A 214 -2.28 30.86 6.42
C ALA A 214 -0.83 30.43 6.19
N PHE A 215 -0.57 29.72 5.09
CA PHE A 215 0.53 29.91 4.13
C PHE A 215 0.75 28.59 3.35
N ASN A 216 0.67 28.71 2.01
CA ASN A 216 0.99 27.71 0.99
C ASN A 216 0.16 26.43 0.95
N LEU A 217 -0.90 26.49 0.13
CA LEU A 217 -1.19 25.44 -0.84
C LEU A 217 0.15 25.02 -1.49
N PHE A 218 0.68 23.84 -1.19
CA PHE A 218 1.57 23.16 -2.13
C PHE A 218 0.71 22.72 -3.32
N ARG A 219 0.44 23.69 -4.19
CA ARG A 219 -0.07 23.45 -5.53
C ARG A 219 1.13 22.96 -6.35
N TYR A 220 1.31 21.65 -6.42
CA TYR A 220 2.09 21.04 -7.49
C TYR A 220 1.22 20.02 -8.20
N SER A 221 0.44 20.52 -9.16
CA SER A 221 0.20 19.77 -10.39
C SER A 221 1.53 19.77 -11.15
N TYR A 222 2.31 18.70 -11.01
CA TYR A 222 3.27 18.32 -12.04
C TYR A 222 2.57 17.27 -12.90
N LEU A 223 1.79 17.72 -13.87
CA LEU A 223 1.69 16.99 -15.14
C LEU A 223 3.07 17.18 -15.79
N LEU A 224 3.98 16.23 -15.56
CA LEU A 224 5.14 16.09 -16.43
C LEU A 224 4.59 15.57 -17.76
N SER A 225 4.43 16.50 -18.71
CA SER A 225 4.24 16.23 -20.13
C SER A 225 5.51 15.68 -20.76
#